data_AF-A0A2V7FFQ9-F1
#
_entry.id   AF-A0A2V7FFQ9-F1
#
_cell.length_a   1.000
_cell.length_b   1.000
_cell.length_c   1.000
_cell.angle_alpha   90.00
_cell.angle_beta   90.00
_cell.angle_gamma   90.00
#
_symmetry.space_group_name_H-M   'P 1'
#
loop_
_entity.id
_entity.type
_entity.pdbx_description
1 polymer ?
#
loop_
_entity_poly.entity_id
_entity_poly.type
_entity_poly.pdbx_seq_one_letter_code
_entity_poly.pdbx_strand_id
1 'polypeptide(L)'
;MHETDVLGWLEWQTVIGVIVPAIRASDVAGACEGLAARVRRALAKRLDSETVGRLSIRLHVYPEPRRAGAEGVWPIDPLLYPELRSRQEAGTLSDAIKRGLDVIGSLTLLVLLSPLLLLIATLVKSTSRGPILF
;
A
#
# COMPACT_ATOMS: atom_id res chain seq x y z
N MET A 1 28.71 7.80 12.64
CA MET A 1 27.66 6.96 13.24
C MET A 1 27.85 7.02 14.73
N HIS A 2 26.77 7.17 15.47
CA HIS A 2 26.80 7.02 16.92
C HIS A 2 26.87 5.54 17.25
N GLU A 3 27.33 5.22 18.46
CA GLU A 3 27.47 3.84 18.97
C GLU A 3 26.13 3.10 19.04
N THR A 4 25.01 3.83 18.97
CA THR A 4 23.64 3.31 19.01
C THR A 4 22.97 3.21 17.64
N ASP A 5 23.66 3.58 16.54
CA ASP A 5 23.11 3.43 15.20
C ASP A 5 23.12 1.95 14.81
N VAL A 6 21.96 1.40 14.43
CA VAL A 6 21.84 -0.01 13.99
C VAL A 6 21.77 -0.08 12.47
N LEU A 7 22.58 -0.95 11.87
CA LEU A 7 22.63 -1.21 10.42
C LEU A 7 22.27 -2.67 10.17
N GLY A 8 21.39 -2.93 9.20
CA GLY A 8 21.02 -4.29 8.83
C GLY A 8 20.38 -4.38 7.45
N TRP A 9 20.16 -5.61 6.99
CA TRP A 9 19.35 -5.87 5.80
C TRP A 9 17.87 -5.79 6.16
N LEU A 10 17.13 -4.92 5.48
CA LEU A 10 15.67 -4.91 5.52
C LEU A 10 15.11 -5.91 4.50
N GLU A 11 15.71 -5.95 3.31
CA GLU A 11 15.48 -6.98 2.30
C GLU A 11 16.84 -7.47 1.80
N TRP A 12 17.04 -8.78 1.82
CA TRP A 12 18.32 -9.39 1.47
C TRP A 12 18.81 -8.91 0.09
N GLN A 13 20.06 -8.44 0.04
CA GLN A 13 20.75 -7.95 -1.16
C GLN A 13 20.11 -6.76 -1.89
N THR A 14 18.99 -6.21 -1.39
CA THR A 14 18.20 -5.19 -2.11
C THR A 14 17.99 -3.94 -1.29
N VAL A 15 17.66 -4.07 0.00
CA VAL A 15 17.33 -2.93 0.86
C VAL A 15 18.10 -3.00 2.17
N ILE A 16 18.91 -1.97 2.41
CA ILE A 16 19.62 -1.75 3.68
C ILE A 16 18.77 -0.84 4.57
N GLY A 17 18.54 -1.28 5.81
CA GLY A 17 17.90 -0.51 6.86
C GLY A 17 18.92 0.11 7.79
N VAL A 18 18.68 1.36 8.19
CA VAL A 18 19.46 2.07 9.22
C VAL A 18 18.50 2.65 10.24
N ILE A 19 18.71 2.35 11.52
CA ILE A 19 17.98 2.94 12.64
C ILE A 19 18.89 3.95 13.31
N VAL A 20 18.43 5.20 13.37
CA VAL A 20 19.15 6.32 14.00
C VAL A 20 18.31 6.82 15.18
N PRO A 21 18.55 6.35 16.41
CA PRO A 21 17.71 6.69 17.56
C PRO A 21 17.96 8.10 18.10
N ALA A 22 19.12 8.71 17.81
CA ALA A 22 19.55 9.98 18.38
C ALA A 22 19.04 11.20 17.59
N ILE A 23 17.73 11.34 17.41
CA ILE A 23 17.12 12.49 16.73
C ILE A 23 16.55 13.45 17.76
N ARG A 24 16.89 14.75 17.67
CA ARG A 24 16.28 15.78 18.54
C ARG A 24 14.83 15.99 18.10
N ALA A 25 13.89 15.76 19.02
CA ALA A 25 12.44 15.87 18.76
C ALA A 25 11.98 17.24 18.25
N SER A 26 12.76 18.31 18.51
CA SER A 26 12.46 19.68 18.10
C SER A 26 12.75 19.98 16.62
N ASP A 27 13.53 19.14 15.91
CA ASP A 27 13.93 19.38 14.52
C ASP A 27 14.02 18.08 13.72
N VAL A 28 12.92 17.33 13.72
CA VAL A 28 12.82 16.06 12.98
C VAL A 28 12.98 16.28 11.47
N ALA A 29 12.38 17.36 10.93
CA ALA A 29 12.41 17.66 9.50
C ALA A 29 13.83 18.02 9.02
N GLY A 30 14.52 18.94 9.71
CA GLY A 30 15.90 19.30 9.38
C GLY A 30 16.88 18.15 9.59
N ALA A 31 16.65 17.32 10.61
CA ALA A 31 17.44 16.10 10.81
C ALA A 31 17.26 15.09 9.68
N CYS A 32 16.04 14.89 9.18
CA CYS A 32 15.76 13.98 8.06
C CYS A 32 16.41 14.46 6.76
N GLU A 33 16.23 15.73 6.40
CA GLU A 33 16.85 16.30 5.20
C GLU A 33 18.38 16.26 5.28
N GLY A 34 18.94 16.65 6.43
CA GLY A 34 20.37 16.61 6.68
C GLY A 34 20.95 15.20 6.58
N LEU A 35 20.27 14.20 7.14
CA LEU A 35 20.67 12.80 7.07
C LEU A 35 20.62 12.28 5.63
N ALA A 36 19.50 12.51 4.91
CA ALA A 36 19.35 12.09 3.52
C ALA A 36 20.43 12.71 2.63
N ALA A 37 20.69 14.01 2.76
CA ALA A 37 21.72 14.72 2.01
C ALA A 37 23.14 14.21 2.34
N ARG A 38 23.39 13.84 3.60
CA ARG A 38 24.68 13.27 4.02
C ARG A 38 24.90 11.88 3.44
N VAL A 39 23.86 11.02 3.45
CA VAL A 39 23.90 9.68 2.85
C VAL A 39 24.11 9.78 1.34
N ARG A 40 23.34 10.63 0.63
CA ARG A 40 23.53 10.86 -0.81
C ARG A 40 24.95 11.32 -1.15
N ARG A 41 25.49 12.27 -0.40
CA ARG A 41 26.88 12.74 -0.59
C ARG A 41 27.92 11.65 -0.35
N ALA A 42 27.70 10.79 0.66
CA ALA A 42 28.62 9.69 0.93
C ALA A 42 28.59 8.63 -0.19
N LEU A 43 27.40 8.33 -0.73
CA LEU A 43 27.21 7.41 -1.85
C LEU A 43 27.81 7.96 -3.15
N ALA A 44 27.55 9.23 -3.47
CA ALA A 44 28.10 9.88 -4.67
C ALA A 44 29.63 9.98 -4.68
N LYS A 45 30.30 9.86 -3.53
CA LYS A 45 31.78 9.80 -3.46
C LYS A 45 32.35 8.43 -3.79
N ARG A 46 31.54 7.36 -3.74
CA ARG A 46 31.98 5.97 -3.88
C ARG A 46 31.35 5.23 -5.06
N LEU A 47 30.27 5.77 -5.60
CA LEU A 47 29.49 5.22 -6.70
C LEU A 47 29.44 6.22 -7.85
N ASP A 48 29.28 5.70 -9.07
CA ASP A 48 29.07 6.52 -10.26
C ASP A 48 27.69 7.21 -10.24
N SER A 49 27.54 8.24 -11.07
CA SER A 49 26.31 9.03 -11.15
C SER A 49 25.11 8.19 -11.61
N GLU A 50 25.35 7.18 -12.45
CA GLU A 50 24.32 6.26 -12.94
C GLU A 50 23.76 5.37 -11.81
N THR A 51 24.64 4.73 -11.02
CA THR A 51 24.21 3.89 -9.89
C THR A 51 23.56 4.75 -8.81
N VAL A 52 24.08 5.95 -8.53
CA VAL A 52 23.45 6.88 -7.58
C VAL A 52 22.04 7.30 -8.02
N GLY A 53 21.82 7.49 -9.32
CA GLY A 53 20.49 7.80 -9.86
C GLY A 53 19.46 6.69 -9.71
N ARG A 54 19.91 5.43 -9.59
CA ARG A 54 19.05 4.26 -9.37
C ARG A 54 18.73 3.99 -7.91
N LEU A 55 19.43 4.63 -6.97
CA LEU A 55 19.23 4.43 -5.54
C LEU A 55 18.06 5.28 -5.01
N SER A 56 17.13 4.61 -4.33
CA SER A 56 16.06 5.27 -3.58
C SER A 56 16.40 5.32 -2.09
N ILE A 57 16.20 6.47 -1.46
CA ILE A 57 16.41 6.66 -0.03
C ILE A 57 15.08 7.13 0.56
N ARG A 58 14.51 6.34 1.45
CA ARG A 58 13.31 6.68 2.22
C ARG A 58 13.66 6.81 3.70
N LEU A 59 13.17 7.86 4.34
CA LEU A 59 13.35 8.10 5.76
C LEU A 59 11.99 7.99 6.45
N HIS A 60 11.96 7.25 7.56
CA HIS A 60 10.77 7.03 8.36
C HIS A 60 11.09 7.43 9.80
N VAL A 61 10.18 8.15 10.44
CA VAL A 61 10.36 8.69 11.79
C VAL A 61 9.35 8.03 12.71
N TYR A 62 9.84 7.53 13.84
CA TYR A 62 9.01 6.93 14.87
C TYR A 62 9.31 7.55 16.26
N PRO A 63 8.29 7.81 17.09
CA PRO A 63 6.87 7.77 16.77
C PRO A 63 6.51 8.85 15.75
N GLU A 64 5.46 8.62 14.98
CA GLU A 64 5.01 9.57 13.95
C GLU A 64 4.78 10.95 14.59
N PRO A 65 5.39 12.03 14.06
CA PRO A 65 5.24 13.34 14.65
C PRO A 65 3.77 13.76 14.57
N ARG A 66 3.12 13.93 15.73
CA ARG A 66 1.75 14.48 15.82
C ARG A 66 1.73 15.88 15.22
N ARG A 67 1.31 16.03 13.96
CA ARG A 67 0.94 17.32 13.42
C ARG A 67 -0.41 17.72 14.01
N ALA A 68 -0.41 18.74 14.85
CA ALA A 68 -1.65 19.36 15.34
C ALA A 68 -2.46 19.84 14.12
N GLY A 69 -3.65 19.27 13.91
CA GLY A 69 -4.61 19.75 12.89
C GLY A 69 -4.77 18.91 11.62
N ALA A 70 -4.18 17.71 11.53
CA ALA A 70 -4.43 16.83 10.38
C ALA A 70 -5.61 15.88 10.66
N GLU A 71 -6.82 16.29 10.30
CA GLU A 71 -7.94 15.37 10.12
C GLU A 71 -7.74 14.57 8.82
N GLY A 72 -7.16 13.39 8.95
CA GLY A 72 -6.97 12.47 7.83
C GLY A 72 -6.41 11.15 8.31
N VAL A 73 -6.87 10.05 7.71
CA VAL A 73 -6.25 8.73 7.85
C VAL A 73 -4.85 8.85 7.28
N TRP A 74 -3.84 8.91 8.15
CA TRP A 74 -2.45 8.90 7.73
C TRP A 74 -2.18 7.62 6.93
N PRO A 75 -1.43 7.68 5.81
CA PRO A 75 -0.99 6.47 5.14
C PRO A 75 -0.09 5.71 6.11
N ILE A 76 -0.64 4.63 6.69
CA ILE A 76 0.08 3.77 7.61
C ILE A 76 1.30 3.24 6.88
N ASP A 77 2.50 3.53 7.37
CA ASP A 77 3.72 3.06 6.75
C ASP A 77 3.87 1.55 6.95
N PRO A 78 3.73 0.71 5.90
CA PRO A 78 3.79 -0.74 6.03
C PRO A 78 5.15 -1.25 6.52
N LEU A 79 6.20 -0.41 6.48
CA LEU A 79 7.50 -0.74 7.05
C LEU A 79 7.52 -0.71 8.58
N LEU A 80 6.69 0.14 9.20
CA LEU A 80 6.52 0.21 10.65
C LEU A 80 5.48 -0.81 11.15
N TYR A 81 4.64 -1.33 10.25
CA TYR A 81 3.53 -2.24 10.52
C TYR A 81 3.55 -3.44 9.54
N PRO A 82 4.49 -4.39 9.70
CA PRO A 82 4.69 -5.51 8.78
C PRO A 82 3.47 -6.43 8.62
N GLU A 83 2.59 -6.49 9.62
CA GLU A 83 1.31 -7.18 9.58
C GLU A 83 0.35 -6.62 8.51
N LEU A 84 0.44 -5.32 8.19
CA LEU A 84 -0.35 -4.72 7.13
C LEU A 84 0.22 -5.04 5.75
N ARG A 85 1.55 -5.03 5.62
CA ARG A 85 2.25 -5.42 4.38
C ARG A 85 1.91 -6.85 3.97
N SER A 86 2.01 -7.80 4.90
CA SER A 86 1.70 -9.21 4.64
C SER A 86 0.23 -9.44 4.27
N ARG A 87 -0.70 -8.74 4.94
CA ARG A 87 -2.13 -8.80 4.60
C ARG A 87 -2.44 -8.20 3.24
N GLN A 88 -1.76 -7.12 2.85
CA GLN A 88 -1.93 -6.49 1.54
C GLN A 88 -1.41 -7.40 0.41
N GLU A 89 -0.22 -7.99 0.58
CA GLU A 89 0.36 -8.92 -0.39
C GLU A 89 -0.51 -10.19 -0.53
N ALA A 90 -0.92 -10.81 0.58
CA ALA A 90 -1.80 -11.99 0.57
C ALA A 90 -3.23 -11.69 0.07
N GLY A 91 -3.72 -10.47 0.31
CA GLY A 91 -5.04 -10.01 -0.12
C GLY A 91 -5.15 -9.95 -1.65
N THR A 92 -4.13 -9.45 -2.35
CA THR A 92 -4.23 -9.22 -3.81
C THR A 92 -4.53 -10.48 -4.64
N LEU A 93 -3.88 -11.61 -4.34
CA LEU A 93 -4.10 -12.86 -5.06
C LEU A 93 -5.43 -13.53 -4.64
N SER A 94 -5.70 -13.57 -3.34
CA SER A 94 -6.95 -14.12 -2.79
C SER A 94 -8.18 -13.35 -3.31
N ASP A 95 -8.09 -12.03 -3.34
CA ASP A 95 -9.15 -11.13 -3.83
C ASP A 95 -9.36 -11.30 -5.33
N ALA A 96 -8.30 -11.50 -6.11
CA ALA A 96 -8.41 -11.78 -7.55
C ALA A 96 -9.11 -13.11 -7.83
N ILE A 97 -8.75 -14.17 -7.10
CA ILE A 97 -9.41 -15.49 -7.22
C ILE A 97 -10.88 -15.39 -6.82
N LYS A 98 -11.16 -14.74 -5.69
CA LYS A 98 -12.54 -14.54 -5.21
C LYS A 98 -13.38 -13.77 -6.22
N ARG A 99 -12.85 -12.68 -6.77
CA ARG A 99 -13.52 -11.92 -7.84
C ARG A 99 -13.80 -12.78 -9.07
N GLY A 100 -12.83 -13.62 -9.48
CA GLY A 100 -13.03 -14.56 -10.57
C GLY A 100 -14.17 -15.54 -10.29
N LEU A 101 -14.20 -16.13 -9.09
CA LEU A 101 -15.25 -17.04 -8.66
C LEU A 101 -16.62 -16.37 -8.61
N ASP A 102 -16.72 -15.18 -8.02
CA ASP A 102 -17.96 -14.43 -7.89
C ASP A 102 -18.52 -14.06 -9.27
N VAL A 103 -17.66 -13.64 -10.21
CA VAL A 103 -18.07 -13.30 -11.59
C VAL A 103 -18.53 -14.55 -12.36
N ILE A 104 -17.74 -15.62 -12.34
CA ILE A 104 -18.09 -16.87 -13.05
C ILE A 104 -19.36 -17.49 -12.46
N GLY A 105 -19.46 -17.55 -11.13
CA GLY A 105 -20.61 -18.07 -10.42
C GLY A 105 -21.87 -17.26 -10.72
N SER A 106 -21.78 -15.93 -10.67
CA SER A 106 -22.89 -15.03 -10.98
C SER A 106 -23.33 -15.15 -12.44
N LEU A 107 -22.39 -15.22 -13.39
CA LEU A 107 -22.70 -15.39 -14.80
C LEU A 107 -23.35 -16.75 -15.08
N THR A 108 -22.85 -17.80 -14.46
CA THR A 108 -23.43 -19.16 -14.53
C THR A 108 -24.86 -19.17 -14.01
N LEU A 109 -25.07 -18.57 -12.82
CA LEU A 109 -26.39 -18.50 -12.21
C LEU A 109 -27.35 -17.64 -13.04
N LEU A 110 -26.88 -16.54 -13.63
CA LEU A 110 -27.67 -15.68 -14.51
C LEU A 110 -28.12 -16.42 -15.77
N VAL A 111 -27.25 -17.22 -16.40
CA VAL A 111 -27.60 -18.03 -17.57
C VAL A 111 -28.59 -19.15 -17.19
N LEU A 112 -28.36 -19.83 -16.07
CA LEU A 112 -29.25 -20.90 -15.61
C LEU A 112 -30.64 -20.39 -15.21
N LEU A 113 -30.71 -19.23 -14.55
CA LEU A 113 -31.97 -18.62 -14.13
C LEU A 113 -32.61 -17.71 -15.19
N SER A 114 -31.89 -17.41 -16.29
CA SER A 114 -32.40 -16.64 -17.44
C SER A 114 -33.82 -17.03 -17.88
N PRO A 115 -34.15 -18.30 -18.14
CA PRO A 115 -35.50 -18.67 -18.58
C PRO A 115 -36.58 -18.34 -17.55
N LEU A 116 -36.28 -18.52 -16.25
CA LEU A 116 -37.21 -18.16 -15.18
C LEU A 116 -37.36 -16.64 -15.05
N LEU A 117 -36.25 -15.90 -15.13
CA LEU A 117 -36.25 -14.43 -15.09
C LEU A 117 -37.02 -13.84 -16.27
N LEU A 118 -36.86 -14.41 -17.47
CA LEU A 118 -37.62 -14.02 -18.66
C LEU A 118 -39.12 -14.32 -18.50
N LEU A 119 -39.46 -15.49 -17.95
CA LEU A 119 -40.86 -15.83 -17.67
C LEU A 119 -41.48 -14.79 -16.71
N ILE A 120 -40.83 -14.51 -15.59
CA ILE A 120 -41.28 -13.49 -14.62
C ILE A 120 -41.42 -12.13 -15.30
N ALA A 121 -40.44 -11.73 -16.12
CA ALA A 121 -40.47 -10.48 -16.87
C ALA A 121 -41.68 -10.38 -17.81
N THR A 122 -42.01 -11.44 -18.54
CA THR A 122 -43.19 -11.47 -19.42
C THR A 122 -44.51 -11.40 -18.65
N LEU A 123 -44.61 -12.09 -17.50
CA LEU A 123 -45.80 -12.04 -16.64
C LEU A 123 -46.01 -10.65 -16.07
N VAL A 124 -44.98 -10.03 -15.50
CA VAL A 124 -45.03 -8.67 -14.97
C VAL A 124 -45.40 -7.68 -16.06
N LYS A 125 -44.80 -7.79 -17.26
CA LYS A 125 -45.11 -6.90 -18.39
C LYS A 125 -46.55 -7.04 -18.88
N SER A 126 -47.13 -8.23 -18.77
CA SER A 126 -48.51 -8.51 -19.17
C SER A 126 -49.53 -8.05 -18.14
N THR A 127 -49.15 -7.94 -16.86
CA THR A 127 -50.03 -7.54 -15.75
C THR A 127 -49.82 -6.09 -15.28
N SER A 128 -48.75 -5.42 -15.68
CA SER A 128 -48.39 -4.06 -15.26
C SER A 128 -47.90 -3.20 -16.43
N ARG A 129 -48.29 -1.92 -16.46
CA ARG A 129 -47.80 -0.93 -17.45
C ARG A 129 -46.39 -0.39 -17.14
N GLY A 130 -45.83 -0.74 -15.98
CA GLY A 130 -44.53 -0.23 -15.51
C GLY A 130 -43.30 -0.90 -16.16
N PRO A 131 -42.09 -0.39 -15.86
CA PRO A 131 -40.83 -1.05 -16.24
C PRO A 131 -40.64 -2.36 -15.46
N ILE A 132 -39.88 -3.28 -16.07
CA ILE A 132 -39.66 -4.65 -15.54
C ILE A 132 -38.51 -4.68 -14.52
N LEU A 133 -37.53 -3.81 -14.70
CA LEU A 133 -36.40 -3.58 -13.80
C LEU A 133 -36.55 -2.16 -13.24
N PHE A 134 -36.25 -2.00 -11.95
CA PHE A 134 -36.36 -0.74 -11.21
C PHE A 134 -34.99 -0.27 -10.75
#